data_AF-A0A7V3XIV5-F1
#
_entry.id   AF-A0A7V3XIV5-F1
#
_cell.length_a   1.000
_cell.length_b   1.000
_cell.length_c   1.000
_cell.angle_alpha   90.00
_cell.angle_beta   90.00
_cell.angle_gamma   90.00
#
_symmetry.space_group_name_H-M   'P 1'
#
loop_
_entity.id
_entity.type
_entity.pdbx_description
1 polymer ?
#
loop_
_entity_poly.entity_id
_entity_poly.type
_entity_poly.pdbx_seq_one_letter_code
_entity_poly.pdbx_strand_id
1 'polypeptide(L)'
;MNGKLGFSDRVYAVVVGVLVMALVIALAIVEVIGESRPSPAAAHSPWADDIRAVDEALAAKDLHAARWALGQAYGVALRSRQWDGMLAVGDAAVRAGDLSRARIAYLTAAFRARHARSLAGVLLAAEAFGALGDLEVAQRCLALAREVAGDDPQALAVVGAVTERLSHGSAAEVRPEARP
;
A
#
# COMPACT_ATOMS: atom_id res chain seq x y z
N MET A 1 48.65 15.99 -37.21
CA MET A 1 47.76 14.99 -37.84
C MET A 1 46.43 15.01 -37.11
N ASN A 2 45.47 15.77 -37.62
CA ASN A 2 44.18 15.99 -36.97
C ASN A 2 43.16 15.05 -37.59
N GLY A 3 42.94 13.89 -36.95
CA GLY A 3 41.92 12.93 -37.35
C GLY A 3 40.54 13.54 -37.24
N LYS A 4 39.85 13.66 -38.38
CA LYS A 4 38.45 14.08 -38.45
C LYS A 4 37.62 13.03 -37.71
N LEU A 5 37.22 13.31 -36.47
CA LEU A 5 36.15 12.59 -35.78
C LEU A 5 34.92 12.64 -36.68
N GLY A 6 34.65 11.52 -37.35
CA GLY A 6 33.60 11.41 -38.35
C GLY A 6 32.25 11.64 -37.70
N PHE A 7 31.31 12.17 -38.47
CA PHE A 7 29.90 12.32 -38.07
C PHE A 7 29.35 11.03 -37.41
N SER A 8 29.80 9.85 -37.87
CA SER A 8 29.51 8.56 -37.26
C SER A 8 29.98 8.41 -35.81
N ASP A 9 31.17 8.89 -35.41
CA ASP A 9 31.65 8.77 -34.02
C ASP A 9 30.79 9.59 -33.05
N ARG A 10 30.31 10.75 -33.49
CA ARG A 10 29.41 11.59 -32.70
C ARG A 10 28.02 10.96 -32.60
N VAL A 11 27.53 10.36 -33.69
CA VAL A 11 26.26 9.61 -33.69
C VAL A 11 26.36 8.38 -32.79
N TYR A 12 27.47 7.64 -32.84
CA TYR A 12 27.73 6.51 -31.94
C TYR A 12 27.81 6.96 -30.48
N ALA A 13 28.51 8.05 -30.17
CA ALA A 13 28.59 8.57 -28.82
C ALA A 13 27.21 9.00 -28.27
N VAL A 14 26.37 9.62 -29.12
CA VAL A 14 24.99 10.01 -28.75
C VAL A 14 24.11 8.78 -28.54
N VAL A 15 24.16 7.80 -29.43
CA VAL A 15 23.37 6.56 -29.32
C VAL A 15 23.76 5.76 -28.08
N VAL A 16 25.06 5.61 -27.82
CA VAL A 16 25.55 4.96 -26.60
C VAL A 16 25.14 5.74 -25.36
N GLY A 17 25.23 7.07 -25.38
CA GLY A 17 24.77 7.92 -24.28
C GLY A 17 23.28 7.77 -23.98
N VAL A 18 22.42 7.72 -25.01
CA VAL A 18 20.98 7.50 -24.87
C VAL A 18 20.68 6.10 -24.34
N LEU A 19 21.39 5.07 -24.79
CA LEU A 19 21.23 3.70 -24.30
C LEU A 19 21.65 3.55 -22.84
N VAL A 20 22.77 4.16 -22.44
CA VAL A 20 23.22 4.18 -21.04
C VAL A 20 22.22 4.96 -20.17
N MET A 21 21.73 6.09 -20.64
CA MET A 21 20.74 6.88 -19.92
C MET A 21 19.41 6.14 -19.78
N ALA A 22 18.94 5.46 -20.83
CA ALA A 22 17.75 4.62 -20.78
C ALA A 22 17.93 3.43 -19.81
N LEU A 23 19.12 2.84 -19.76
CA LEU A 23 19.46 1.77 -18.80
C LEU A 23 19.45 2.29 -17.36
N VAL A 24 20.03 3.47 -17.10
CA VAL A 24 20.02 4.11 -15.77
C VAL A 24 18.59 4.45 -15.35
N ILE A 25 17.77 4.98 -16.26
CA ILE A 25 16.35 5.26 -16.00
C ILE A 25 15.58 3.94 -15.73
N ALA A 26 15.82 2.89 -16.51
CA ALA A 26 15.19 1.59 -16.28
C ALA A 26 15.58 0.99 -14.91
N LEU A 27 16.84 1.13 -14.50
CA LEU A 27 17.32 0.70 -13.18
C LEU A 27 16.70 1.53 -12.04
N ALA A 28 16.54 2.85 -12.23
CA ALA A 28 15.88 3.72 -11.25
C ALA A 28 14.37 3.40 -11.11
N ILE A 29 13.71 3.00 -12.20
CA ILE A 29 12.30 2.56 -12.17
C ILE A 29 12.14 1.26 -11.39
N VAL A 30 13.13 0.35 -11.43
CA VAL A 30 13.09 -0.90 -10.65
C VAL A 30 13.10 -0.61 -9.14
N GLU A 31 13.76 0.45 -8.67
CA GLU A 31 13.70 0.85 -7.25
C GLU A 31 12.35 1.50 -6.88
N VAL A 32 11.76 2.29 -7.78
CA VAL A 32 10.48 2.98 -7.54
C VAL A 32 9.26 2.04 -7.59
N ILE A 33 9.36 0.92 -8.31
CA ILE A 33 8.26 -0.04 -8.50
C ILE A 33 8.48 -1.34 -7.71
N GLY A 34 9.70 -1.59 -7.21
CA GLY A 34 10.12 -2.88 -6.64
C GLY A 34 10.37 -2.93 -5.14
N GLU A 35 10.13 -1.86 -4.39
CA GLU A 35 10.35 -1.86 -2.94
C GLU A 35 9.12 -1.45 -2.12
N SER A 36 8.06 -2.23 -2.27
CA SER A 36 7.46 -2.80 -1.05
C SER A 36 8.49 -3.77 -0.44
N ARG A 37 9.67 -3.28 0.00
CA ARG A 37 10.59 -4.09 0.81
C ARG A 37 9.75 -4.58 1.98
N PRO A 38 9.49 -5.89 2.11
CA PRO A 38 9.02 -6.40 3.38
C PRO A 38 10.09 -5.94 4.37
N SER A 39 9.69 -5.10 5.34
CA SER A 39 10.57 -4.79 6.46
C SER A 39 11.16 -6.12 6.95
N PRO A 40 12.45 -6.23 7.28
CA PRO A 40 13.01 -7.46 7.86
C PRO A 40 12.26 -7.91 9.14
N ALA A 41 11.38 -7.08 9.70
CA ALA A 41 10.39 -7.45 10.72
C ALA A 41 9.28 -8.40 10.22
N ALA A 42 8.98 -8.44 8.92
CA ALA A 42 8.01 -9.35 8.30
C ALA A 42 8.51 -10.81 8.25
N ALA A 43 9.80 -11.05 8.52
CA ALA A 43 10.37 -12.39 8.41
C ALA A 43 9.73 -13.40 9.38
N HIS A 44 9.16 -12.97 10.52
CA HIS A 44 8.30 -13.82 11.37
C HIS A 44 7.28 -12.97 12.15
N SER A 45 6.44 -12.19 11.46
CA SER A 45 5.31 -11.56 12.15
C SER A 45 4.40 -12.64 12.72
N PRO A 46 3.99 -12.58 14.01
CA PRO A 46 3.34 -13.70 14.67
C PRO A 46 1.97 -14.08 14.07
N TRP A 47 1.33 -13.17 13.34
CA TRP A 47 0.08 -13.40 12.62
C TRP A 47 0.28 -13.92 11.19
N ALA A 48 1.50 -13.94 10.65
CA ALA A 48 1.75 -14.25 9.24
C ALA A 48 1.39 -15.69 8.86
N ASP A 49 1.65 -16.64 9.77
CA ASP A 49 1.29 -18.05 9.55
C ASP A 49 -0.23 -18.22 9.50
N ASP A 50 -0.98 -17.55 10.37
CA ASP A 50 -2.45 -17.59 10.36
C ASP A 50 -3.02 -16.94 9.09
N ILE A 51 -2.42 -15.83 8.61
CA ILE A 51 -2.85 -15.19 7.34
C ILE A 51 -2.61 -16.12 6.15
N ARG A 52 -1.46 -16.82 6.13
CA ARG A 52 -1.20 -17.84 5.10
C ARG A 52 -2.22 -18.96 5.13
N ALA A 53 -2.59 -19.42 6.33
CA ALA A 53 -3.64 -20.44 6.50
C ALA A 53 -5.01 -19.95 6.02
N VAL A 54 -5.33 -18.64 6.15
CA VAL A 54 -6.53 -18.05 5.52
C VAL A 54 -6.46 -18.20 4.00
N ASP A 55 -5.35 -17.76 3.40
CA ASP A 55 -5.19 -17.77 1.94
C ASP A 55 -5.21 -19.20 1.36
N GLU A 56 -4.59 -20.16 2.04
CA GLU A 56 -4.63 -21.59 1.69
C GLU A 56 -6.06 -22.16 1.77
N ALA A 57 -6.80 -21.84 2.84
CA ALA A 57 -8.19 -22.28 2.98
C ALA A 57 -9.12 -21.65 1.93
N LEU A 58 -8.91 -20.36 1.59
CA LEU A 58 -9.63 -19.70 0.51
C LEU A 58 -9.34 -20.35 -0.85
N ALA A 59 -8.07 -20.69 -1.13
CA ALA A 59 -7.68 -21.40 -2.35
C ALA A 59 -8.34 -22.79 -2.44
N ALA A 60 -8.45 -23.49 -1.31
CA ALA A 60 -9.16 -24.77 -1.20
C ALA A 60 -10.70 -24.63 -1.21
N LYS A 61 -11.24 -23.41 -1.24
CA LYS A 61 -12.67 -23.09 -1.10
C LYS A 61 -13.30 -23.58 0.21
N ASP A 62 -12.47 -23.79 1.24
CA ASP A 62 -12.94 -24.12 2.59
C ASP A 62 -13.20 -22.83 3.38
N LEU A 63 -14.42 -22.31 3.22
CA LEU A 63 -14.86 -21.09 3.91
C LEU A 63 -14.94 -21.26 5.44
N HIS A 64 -15.02 -22.48 5.96
CA HIS A 64 -15.02 -22.71 7.39
C HIS A 64 -13.61 -22.57 7.95
N ALA A 65 -12.65 -23.27 7.34
CA ALA A 65 -11.24 -23.15 7.71
C ALA A 65 -10.72 -21.72 7.53
N ALA A 66 -11.10 -21.02 6.46
CA ALA A 66 -10.71 -19.64 6.22
C ALA A 66 -11.20 -18.70 7.34
N ARG A 67 -12.47 -18.83 7.76
CA ARG A 67 -13.01 -18.02 8.87
C ARG A 67 -12.35 -18.34 10.20
N TRP A 68 -12.06 -19.62 10.45
CA TRP A 68 -11.37 -20.04 11.67
C TRP A 68 -9.95 -19.47 11.73
N ALA A 69 -9.17 -19.62 10.66
CA ALA A 69 -7.82 -19.06 10.54
C ALA A 69 -7.83 -17.53 10.66
N LEU A 70 -8.82 -16.86 10.07
CA LEU A 70 -8.98 -15.41 10.17
C LEU A 70 -9.24 -14.96 11.62
N GLY A 71 -9.99 -15.76 12.39
CA GLY A 71 -10.19 -15.54 13.82
C GLY A 71 -8.89 -15.66 14.63
N GLN A 72 -8.04 -16.64 14.31
CA GLN A 72 -6.73 -16.80 14.94
C GLN A 72 -5.80 -15.63 14.61
N ALA A 73 -5.68 -15.30 13.31
CA ALA A 73 -4.90 -14.16 12.84
C ALA A 73 -5.32 -12.86 13.55
N TYR A 74 -6.63 -12.61 13.66
CA TYR A 74 -7.17 -11.47 14.38
C TYR A 74 -6.77 -11.48 15.86
N GLY A 75 -6.92 -12.62 16.56
CA GLY A 75 -6.55 -12.74 17.97
C GLY A 75 -5.06 -12.55 18.23
N VAL A 76 -4.20 -13.04 17.35
CA VAL A 76 -2.73 -12.88 17.45
C VAL A 76 -2.33 -11.44 17.14
N ALA A 77 -2.81 -10.85 16.04
CA ALA A 77 -2.54 -9.47 15.68
C ALA A 77 -3.06 -8.48 16.74
N LEU A 78 -4.24 -8.74 17.32
CA LEU A 78 -4.79 -7.91 18.37
C LEU A 78 -3.87 -7.91 19.61
N ARG A 79 -3.36 -9.08 20.02
CA ARG A 79 -2.43 -9.19 21.16
C ARG A 79 -1.05 -8.58 20.90
N SER A 80 -0.58 -8.59 19.65
CA SER A 80 0.73 -8.01 19.28
C SER A 80 0.84 -6.51 19.56
N ARG A 81 -0.30 -5.81 19.63
CA ARG A 81 -0.39 -4.33 19.72
C ARG A 81 0.25 -3.57 18.56
N GLN A 82 0.66 -4.25 17.51
CA GLN A 82 1.21 -3.63 16.31
C GLN A 82 0.07 -3.22 15.35
N TRP A 83 0.31 -2.18 14.56
CA TRP A 83 -0.68 -1.65 13.62
C TRP A 83 -0.71 -2.45 12.32
N ASP A 84 0.45 -2.90 11.85
CA ASP A 84 0.67 -3.67 10.63
C ASP A 84 -0.03 -5.03 10.68
N GLY A 85 -0.04 -5.68 11.86
CA GLY A 85 -0.80 -6.92 12.03
C GLY A 85 -2.31 -6.73 11.89
N MET A 86 -2.85 -5.63 12.40
CA MET A 86 -4.27 -5.33 12.22
C MET A 86 -4.59 -4.93 10.77
N LEU A 87 -3.65 -4.26 10.08
CA LEU A 87 -3.77 -3.97 8.66
C LEU A 87 -3.83 -5.27 7.83
N ALA A 88 -2.89 -6.19 8.06
CA ALA A 88 -2.83 -7.49 7.37
C ALA A 88 -4.08 -8.34 7.61
N VAL A 89 -4.62 -8.33 8.83
CA VAL A 89 -5.89 -9.00 9.15
C VAL A 89 -7.07 -8.35 8.42
N GLY A 90 -7.06 -7.02 8.28
CA GLY A 90 -8.06 -6.32 7.48
C GLY A 90 -8.03 -6.77 6.02
N ASP A 91 -6.85 -6.84 5.42
CA ASP A 91 -6.68 -7.29 4.03
C ASP A 91 -7.14 -8.74 3.84
N ALA A 92 -6.80 -9.62 4.78
CA ALA A 92 -7.29 -11.01 4.75
C ALA A 92 -8.81 -11.10 4.94
N ALA A 93 -9.39 -10.25 5.78
CA ALA A 93 -10.85 -10.18 5.95
C ALA A 93 -11.55 -9.72 4.67
N VAL A 94 -10.98 -8.76 3.93
CA VAL A 94 -11.49 -8.37 2.60
C VAL A 94 -11.47 -9.56 1.63
N ARG A 95 -10.34 -10.28 1.54
CA ARG A 95 -10.25 -11.48 0.69
C ARG A 95 -11.25 -12.57 1.07
N ALA A 96 -11.53 -12.71 2.36
CA ALA A 96 -12.52 -13.66 2.88
C ALA A 96 -13.98 -13.16 2.79
N GLY A 97 -14.22 -11.93 2.32
CA GLY A 97 -15.55 -11.33 2.22
C GLY A 97 -16.14 -10.85 3.55
N ASP A 98 -15.37 -10.82 4.64
CA ASP A 98 -15.79 -10.33 5.95
C ASP A 98 -15.50 -8.83 6.10
N LEU A 99 -16.27 -8.01 5.40
CA LEU A 99 -16.08 -6.56 5.38
C LEU A 99 -16.33 -5.89 6.75
N SER A 100 -17.11 -6.52 7.63
CA SER A 100 -17.32 -6.01 8.99
C SER A 100 -16.02 -6.13 9.80
N ARG A 101 -15.38 -7.32 9.75
CA ARG A 101 -14.07 -7.52 10.40
C ARG A 101 -12.99 -6.67 9.76
N ALA A 102 -12.99 -6.50 8.44
CA ALA A 102 -12.03 -5.64 7.75
C ALA A 102 -12.05 -4.20 8.29
N ARG A 103 -13.25 -3.60 8.38
CA ARG A 103 -13.42 -2.23 8.92
C ARG A 103 -12.92 -2.10 10.35
N ILE A 104 -13.24 -3.06 11.22
CA ILE A 104 -12.77 -3.06 12.62
C ILE A 104 -11.24 -3.15 12.68
N ALA A 105 -10.66 -4.02 11.85
CA ALA A 105 -9.22 -4.23 11.82
C ALA A 105 -8.48 -2.98 11.31
N TYR A 106 -8.95 -2.36 10.22
CA TYR A 106 -8.40 -1.11 9.71
C TYR A 106 -8.55 0.08 10.68
N LEU A 107 -9.69 0.21 11.37
CA LEU A 107 -9.85 1.23 12.41
C LEU A 107 -8.81 1.04 13.52
N THR A 108 -8.65 -0.20 13.98
CA THR A 108 -7.66 -0.54 15.01
C THR A 108 -6.23 -0.25 14.54
N ALA A 109 -5.91 -0.58 13.28
CA ALA A 109 -4.63 -0.28 12.66
C ALA A 109 -4.36 1.24 12.63
N ALA A 110 -5.32 2.05 12.17
CA ALA A 110 -5.19 3.50 12.10
C ALA A 110 -4.90 4.14 13.47
N PHE A 111 -5.64 3.72 14.52
CA PHE A 111 -5.42 4.24 15.87
C PHE A 111 -4.06 3.85 16.44
N ARG A 112 -3.63 2.59 16.23
CA ARG A 112 -2.30 2.13 16.67
C ARG A 112 -1.18 2.82 15.91
N ALA A 113 -1.33 3.00 14.60
CA ALA A 113 -0.36 3.71 13.77
C ALA A 113 -0.22 5.17 14.22
N ARG A 114 -1.33 5.87 14.50
CA ARG A 114 -1.31 7.22 15.07
C ARG A 114 -0.56 7.27 16.40
N HIS A 115 -0.85 6.35 17.33
CA HIS A 115 -0.18 6.28 18.62
C HIS A 115 1.33 6.02 18.47
N ALA A 116 1.71 5.20 17.49
CA ALA A 116 3.11 4.95 17.14
C ALA A 116 3.75 6.07 16.29
N ARG A 117 3.03 7.16 16.01
CA ARG A 117 3.44 8.24 15.09
C ARG A 117 3.86 7.73 13.70
N SER A 118 3.28 6.62 13.26
CA SER A 118 3.53 6.03 11.93
C SER A 118 2.61 6.67 10.90
N LEU A 119 3.15 7.61 10.12
CA LEU A 119 2.44 8.23 9.00
C LEU A 119 2.00 7.17 7.98
N ALA A 120 2.92 6.27 7.63
CA ALA A 120 2.67 5.20 6.67
C ALA A 120 1.49 4.31 7.09
N GLY A 121 1.43 3.90 8.36
CA GLY A 121 0.35 3.04 8.84
C GLY A 121 -1.03 3.73 8.81
N VAL A 122 -1.09 5.04 9.09
CA VAL A 122 -2.35 5.80 9.00
C VAL A 122 -2.79 5.98 7.55
N LEU A 123 -1.86 6.25 6.63
CA LEU A 123 -2.14 6.40 5.21
C LEU A 123 -2.59 5.08 4.57
N LEU A 124 -1.94 3.97 4.89
CA LEU A 124 -2.36 2.64 4.42
C LEU A 124 -3.78 2.30 4.88
N ALA A 125 -4.13 2.62 6.13
CA ALA A 125 -5.51 2.44 6.61
C ALA A 125 -6.50 3.37 5.86
N ALA A 126 -6.11 4.61 5.55
CA ALA A 126 -6.94 5.52 4.77
C ALA A 126 -7.21 4.98 3.35
N GLU A 127 -6.17 4.48 2.68
CA GLU A 127 -6.28 3.85 1.37
C GLU A 127 -7.18 2.59 1.43
N ALA A 128 -7.03 1.78 2.47
CA ALA A 128 -7.87 0.60 2.69
C ALA A 128 -9.35 0.96 2.86
N PHE A 129 -9.69 1.99 3.65
CA PHE A 129 -11.07 2.49 3.73
C PHE A 129 -11.57 3.05 2.40
N GLY A 130 -10.71 3.75 1.66
CA GLY A 130 -11.01 4.22 0.31
C GLY A 130 -11.38 3.09 -0.63
N ALA A 131 -10.62 1.99 -0.61
CA ALA A 131 -10.89 0.80 -1.41
C ALA A 131 -12.18 0.06 -1.01
N LEU A 132 -12.66 0.25 0.23
CA LEU A 132 -13.96 -0.26 0.69
C LEU A 132 -15.15 0.66 0.34
N GLY A 133 -14.90 1.83 -0.25
CA GLY A 133 -15.91 2.87 -0.48
C GLY A 133 -16.26 3.69 0.76
N ASP A 134 -15.56 3.50 1.88
CA ASP A 134 -15.79 4.20 3.15
C ASP A 134 -15.08 5.58 3.15
N LEU A 135 -15.40 6.42 2.18
CA LEU A 135 -14.67 7.67 1.89
C LEU A 135 -14.65 8.65 3.05
N GLU A 136 -15.73 8.75 3.82
CA GLU A 136 -15.77 9.61 5.01
C GLU A 136 -14.76 9.16 6.07
N VAL A 137 -14.58 7.85 6.23
CA VAL A 137 -13.61 7.28 7.18
C VAL A 137 -12.19 7.49 6.67
N ALA A 138 -11.96 7.29 5.36
CA ALA A 138 -10.69 7.58 4.72
C ALA A 138 -10.26 9.05 4.92
N GLN A 139 -11.18 9.99 4.78
CA GLN A 139 -10.93 11.42 5.03
C GLN A 139 -10.55 11.71 6.49
N ARG A 140 -11.19 11.04 7.46
CA ARG A 140 -10.81 11.15 8.87
C ARG A 140 -9.41 10.59 9.11
N CYS A 141 -9.05 9.46 8.50
CA CYS A 141 -7.70 8.92 8.57
C CYS A 141 -6.67 9.89 7.95
N LEU A 142 -6.98 10.55 6.83
CA LEU A 142 -6.13 11.59 6.26
C LEU A 142 -5.94 12.79 7.20
N ALA A 143 -6.97 13.19 7.95
CA ALA A 143 -6.82 14.22 8.98
C ALA A 143 -5.84 13.77 10.08
N LEU A 144 -5.94 12.53 10.55
CA LEU A 144 -4.96 11.95 11.49
C LEU A 144 -3.56 11.90 10.88
N ALA A 145 -3.42 11.60 9.59
CA ALA A 145 -2.14 11.60 8.90
C ALA A 145 -1.50 13.00 8.88
N ARG A 146 -2.28 14.06 8.71
CA ARG A 146 -1.80 15.45 8.84
C ARG A 146 -1.32 15.76 10.26
N GLU A 147 -2.04 15.31 11.28
CA GLU A 147 -1.57 15.44 12.68
C GLU A 147 -0.26 14.70 12.93
N VAL A 148 -0.07 13.54 12.28
CA VAL A 148 1.17 12.76 12.36
C VAL A 148 2.31 13.42 11.59
N ALA A 149 2.03 14.03 10.43
CA ALA A 149 3.01 14.80 9.66
C ALA A 149 3.49 16.05 10.41
N GLY A 150 2.61 16.72 11.16
CA GLY A 150 2.96 17.99 11.81
C GLY A 150 3.36 19.05 10.77
N ASP A 151 4.46 19.76 11.03
CA ASP A 151 4.96 20.81 10.14
C ASP A 151 5.96 20.30 9.09
N ASP A 152 6.19 18.99 8.99
CA ASP A 152 7.12 18.43 7.99
C ASP A 152 6.55 18.57 6.57
N PRO A 153 7.16 19.39 5.70
CA PRO A 153 6.66 19.63 4.35
C PRO A 153 6.66 18.36 3.48
N GLN A 154 7.62 17.45 3.67
CA GLN A 154 7.69 16.21 2.90
C GLN A 154 6.56 15.25 3.31
N ALA A 155 6.35 15.08 4.62
CA ALA A 155 5.23 14.30 5.13
C ALA A 155 3.87 14.86 4.68
N LEU A 156 3.69 16.18 4.73
CA LEU A 156 2.46 16.83 4.27
C LEU A 156 2.24 16.64 2.76
N ALA A 157 3.30 16.70 1.95
CA ALA A 157 3.22 16.42 0.51
C ALA A 157 2.74 14.98 0.23
N VAL A 158 3.21 14.00 1.00
CA VAL A 158 2.75 12.61 0.89
C VAL A 158 1.27 12.50 1.23
N VAL A 159 0.80 13.15 2.30
CA VAL A 159 -0.64 13.19 2.64
C VAL A 159 -1.46 13.82 1.52
N GLY A 160 -0.95 14.89 0.90
CA GLY A 160 -1.57 15.54 -0.25
C GLY A 160 -1.73 14.58 -1.43
N ALA A 161 -0.67 13.89 -1.82
CA ALA A 161 -0.69 12.94 -2.93
C ALA A 161 -1.70 11.79 -2.73
N VAL A 162 -1.81 11.25 -1.51
CA VAL A 162 -2.81 10.21 -1.20
C VAL A 162 -4.22 10.79 -1.21
N THR A 163 -4.41 12.02 -0.73
CA THR A 163 -5.71 12.72 -0.77
C THR A 163 -6.21 12.88 -2.20
N GLU A 164 -5.33 13.30 -3.12
CA GLU A 164 -5.64 13.45 -4.54
C GLU A 164 -6.03 12.11 -5.17
N ARG A 165 -5.25 11.06 -4.91
CA ARG A 165 -5.53 9.71 -5.43
C ARG A 165 -6.91 9.20 -5.02
N LEU A 166 -7.27 9.35 -3.74
CA LEU A 166 -8.57 8.93 -3.22
C LEU A 166 -9.73 9.77 -3.79
N SER A 167 -9.49 11.06 -4.05
CA SER A 167 -10.47 11.93 -4.69
C SER A 167 -10.73 11.53 -6.15
N HIS A 168 -9.68 11.17 -6.89
CA HIS A 168 -9.79 10.68 -8.27
C HIS A 168 -10.44 9.29 -8.36
N GLY A 169 -10.12 8.38 -7.44
CA GLY A 169 -10.74 7.05 -7.36
C GLY A 169 -12.25 7.15 -7.14
N SER A 170 -12.69 7.99 -6.21
CA SER A 170 -14.12 8.25 -5.97
C SER A 170 -14.83 8.80 -7.21
N ALA A 171 -14.22 9.74 -7.93
CA ALA A 171 -14.82 10.34 -9.13
C ALA A 171 -14.99 9.34 -10.28
N ALA A 172 -14.14 8.31 -10.35
CA ALA A 172 -14.25 7.24 -11.36
C ALA A 172 -15.41 6.28 -11.05
N GLU A 173 -15.68 6.00 -9.77
CA GLU A 173 -16.73 5.09 -9.32
C GLU A 173 -18.14 5.71 -9.38
N VAL A 174 -18.25 7.04 -9.22
CA VAL A 174 -19.54 7.76 -9.18
C VAL A 174 -20.14 8.01 -10.57
N ARG A 175 -19.44 7.79 -11.69
CA ARG A 175 -20.01 8.00 -13.04
C ARG A 175 -20.99 6.87 -13.39
N PRO A 176 -22.32 7.10 -13.39
CA PRO A 176 -23.25 6.09 -13.91
C PRO A 176 -23.15 6.13 -15.43
N GLU A 177 -23.10 4.95 -16.05
CA GLU A 177 -23.38 4.81 -17.47
C GLU A 177 -24.72 5.52 -17.78
N ALA A 178 -24.64 6.69 -18.41
CA ALA A 178 -25.77 7.25 -19.12
C ALA A 178 -26.07 6.30 -20.28
N ARG A 179 -26.93 5.32 -20.00
CA ARG A 179 -27.42 4.38 -21.02
C ARG A 179 -28.30 5.19 -21.99
N PRO A 180 -28.04 5.13 -23.31
CA PRO A 180 -28.84 5.80 -24.32
C PRO A 180 -30.26 5.24 -24.41
#